data_AF-A0A327J210-F1
#
_entry.id   AF-A0A327J210-F1
#
_cell.length_a   1.000
_cell.length_b   1.000
_cell.length_c   1.000
_cell.angle_alpha   90.00
_cell.angle_beta   90.00
_cell.angle_gamma   90.00
#
_symmetry.space_group_name_H-M   'P 1'
#
loop_
_entity.id
_entity.type
_entity.pdbx_description
1 polymer ?
#
loop_
_entity_poly.entity_id
_entity_poly.type
_entity_poly.pdbx_seq_one_letter_code
_entity_poly.pdbx_strand_id
1 'polypeptide(L)'
;MKTRNGIRFENFQTESSENLSPILTNYLNNAHVTYHLYKMPNYVVDFLKYNNEFSTIYKNKQKATMIIFSQDRKSESAATGFYYNAENLYKKYNTSYNLIVRNEVSPPDYIQYYDKVAYKDLREYCSGLCILNPSNDTMFTFKRITNSESEALEAVFQQYKQ
;
A
#
# COMPACT_ATOMS: atom_id res chain seq x y z
N MET A 1 -5.12 -24.01 -4.19
CA MET A 1 -3.78 -23.54 -3.79
C MET A 1 -3.82 -23.18 -2.30
N LYS A 2 -2.93 -23.73 -1.46
CA LYS A 2 -2.98 -23.53 0.01
C LYS A 2 -2.30 -22.21 0.41
N THR A 3 -2.86 -21.51 1.39
CA THR A 3 -2.21 -20.38 2.12
C THR A 3 -1.58 -20.90 3.41
N ARG A 4 -0.97 -20.02 4.23
CA ARG A 4 -0.56 -20.38 5.60
C ARG A 4 -1.71 -21.01 6.41
N ASN A 5 -2.96 -20.59 6.17
CA ASN A 5 -4.15 -21.08 6.87
C ASN A 5 -5.06 -21.99 6.02
N GLY A 6 -4.56 -22.54 4.91
CA GLY A 6 -5.16 -23.72 4.29
C GLY A 6 -5.80 -23.54 2.91
N ILE A 7 -6.49 -22.43 2.59
CA ILE A 7 -7.13 -22.25 1.27
C ILE A 7 -7.12 -20.77 0.84
N ARG A 8 -6.66 -20.51 -0.39
CA ARG A 8 -6.78 -19.17 -1.03
C ARG A 8 -8.24 -18.90 -1.30
N PHE A 9 -8.77 -17.84 -0.71
CA PHE A 9 -10.12 -17.36 -0.95
C PHE A 9 -10.04 -15.92 -1.48
N GLU A 10 -10.74 -15.69 -2.58
CA GLU A 10 -10.85 -14.39 -3.28
C GLU A 10 -9.55 -13.85 -3.92
N ASN A 11 -9.74 -12.90 -4.83
CA ASN A 11 -8.70 -12.07 -5.42
C ASN A 11 -8.84 -10.65 -4.88
N PHE A 12 -7.90 -9.76 -5.20
CA PHE A 12 -8.12 -8.33 -4.96
C PHE A 12 -9.43 -7.89 -5.62
N GLN A 13 -10.37 -7.39 -4.80
CA GLN A 13 -11.64 -6.85 -5.29
C GLN A 13 -11.55 -5.35 -5.27
N THR A 14 -11.96 -4.71 -6.37
CA THR A 14 -12.03 -3.24 -6.41
C THR A 14 -13.19 -2.79 -5.54
N GLU A 15 -12.89 -1.91 -4.61
CA GLU A 15 -13.86 -1.29 -3.72
C GLU A 15 -14.39 0.00 -4.33
N SER A 16 -15.63 0.36 -3.96
CA SER A 16 -16.21 1.65 -4.32
C SER A 16 -15.42 2.80 -3.69
N SER A 17 -15.33 3.92 -4.41
CA SER A 17 -14.76 5.17 -3.88
C SER A 17 -15.57 5.72 -2.69
N GLU A 18 -16.80 5.24 -2.48
CA GLU A 18 -17.64 5.54 -1.31
C GLU A 18 -17.07 4.98 -0.01
N ASN A 19 -16.15 4.01 -0.07
CA ASN A 19 -15.42 3.49 1.09
C ASN A 19 -14.25 4.39 1.51
N LEU A 20 -13.96 5.46 0.75
CA LEU A 20 -13.13 6.57 1.19
C LEU A 20 -14.02 7.68 1.77
N SER A 21 -13.44 8.52 2.62
CA SER A 21 -14.15 9.72 3.10
C SER A 21 -14.65 10.56 1.91
N PRO A 22 -15.91 11.05 1.95
CA PRO A 22 -16.46 11.89 0.89
C PRO A 22 -15.59 13.10 0.55
N ILE A 23 -14.89 13.67 1.54
CA ILE A 23 -13.98 14.79 1.35
C ILE A 23 -12.80 14.37 0.46
N LEU A 24 -12.17 13.24 0.76
CA LEU A 24 -11.06 12.73 -0.04
C LEU A 24 -11.53 12.33 -1.44
N THR A 25 -12.66 11.64 -1.55
CA THR A 25 -13.22 11.21 -2.84
C THR A 25 -13.50 12.41 -3.75
N ASN A 26 -14.13 13.46 -3.23
CA ASN A 26 -14.40 14.67 -4.00
C ASN A 26 -13.12 15.37 -4.43
N TYR A 27 -12.13 15.48 -3.53
CA TYR A 27 -10.84 16.08 -3.87
C TYR A 27 -10.13 15.31 -4.99
N LEU A 28 -10.03 13.97 -4.87
CA LEU A 28 -9.35 13.13 -5.86
C LEU A 28 -10.06 13.21 -7.23
N ASN A 29 -11.39 13.22 -7.24
CA ASN A 29 -12.17 13.36 -8.47
C ASN A 29 -11.95 14.72 -9.14
N ASN A 30 -11.99 15.81 -8.37
CA ASN A 30 -11.78 17.17 -8.89
C ASN A 30 -10.34 17.39 -9.39
N ALA A 31 -9.36 16.74 -8.76
CA ALA A 31 -7.96 16.78 -9.17
C ALA A 31 -7.63 15.78 -10.31
N HIS A 32 -8.63 15.07 -10.84
CA HIS A 32 -8.47 14.02 -11.86
C HIS A 32 -7.41 12.96 -11.47
N VAL A 33 -7.33 12.66 -10.17
CA VAL A 33 -6.39 11.70 -9.62
C VAL A 33 -6.91 10.29 -9.88
N THR A 34 -6.05 9.47 -10.46
CA THR A 34 -6.40 8.08 -10.74
C THR A 34 -5.87 7.16 -9.65
N TYR A 35 -6.77 6.50 -8.94
CA TYR A 35 -6.43 5.59 -7.84
C TYR A 35 -7.22 4.28 -7.90
N HIS A 36 -6.80 3.31 -7.10
CA HIS A 36 -7.55 2.12 -6.77
C HIS A 36 -7.66 1.97 -5.25
N LEU A 37 -8.84 1.55 -4.80
CA LEU A 37 -9.04 0.99 -3.48
C LEU A 37 -9.38 -0.49 -3.66
N TYR A 38 -8.66 -1.36 -2.97
CA TYR A 38 -8.88 -2.79 -3.03
C TYR A 38 -9.20 -3.37 -1.67
N LYS A 39 -10.10 -4.34 -1.61
CA LYS A 39 -10.15 -5.31 -0.51
C LYS A 39 -9.07 -6.36 -0.75
N MET A 40 -8.20 -6.53 0.23
CA MET A 40 -7.11 -7.50 0.14
C MET A 40 -7.64 -8.92 0.32
N PRO A 41 -7.19 -9.88 -0.52
CA PRO A 41 -7.59 -11.27 -0.37
C PRO A 41 -6.91 -11.92 0.84
N ASN A 42 -7.51 -12.99 1.35
CA ASN A 42 -7.11 -13.61 2.62
C ASN A 42 -5.64 -14.06 2.67
N TYR A 43 -5.07 -14.51 1.56
CA TYR A 43 -3.70 -15.00 1.48
C TYR A 43 -2.67 -13.89 1.59
N VAL A 44 -3.00 -12.69 1.10
CA VAL A 44 -2.18 -11.49 1.30
C VAL A 44 -2.29 -11.04 2.74
N VAL A 45 -3.50 -11.02 3.31
CA VAL A 45 -3.71 -10.70 4.73
C VAL A 45 -2.94 -11.66 5.64
N ASP A 46 -3.00 -12.96 5.39
CA ASP A 46 -2.25 -13.98 6.12
C ASP A 46 -0.74 -13.74 6.01
N PHE A 47 -0.24 -13.48 4.80
CA PHE A 47 1.17 -13.15 4.58
C PHE A 47 1.58 -11.94 5.42
N LEU A 48 0.82 -10.84 5.34
CA LEU A 48 1.10 -9.62 6.09
C LEU A 48 1.03 -9.82 7.61
N LYS A 49 0.17 -10.72 8.09
CA LYS A 49 -0.01 -11.00 9.52
C LYS A 49 1.09 -11.89 10.10
N TYR A 50 1.52 -12.92 9.37
CA TYR A 50 2.39 -13.97 9.89
C TYR A 50 3.83 -13.94 9.36
N ASN A 51 4.11 -13.18 8.31
CA ASN A 51 5.48 -12.95 7.86
C ASN A 51 6.16 -11.92 8.79
N ASN A 52 7.34 -12.25 9.32
CA ASN A 52 8.02 -11.40 10.30
C ASN A 52 8.31 -9.99 9.77
N GLU A 53 8.60 -9.86 8.48
CA GLU A 53 8.95 -8.59 7.84
C GLU A 53 7.75 -7.64 7.69
N PHE A 54 6.52 -8.18 7.75
CA PHE A 54 5.26 -7.44 7.57
C PHE A 54 4.34 -7.47 8.80
N SER A 55 4.59 -8.38 9.75
CA SER A 55 3.73 -8.64 10.91
C SER A 55 3.43 -7.41 11.76
N THR A 56 4.27 -6.37 11.69
CA THR A 56 4.06 -5.08 12.35
C THR A 56 2.75 -4.40 11.91
N ILE A 57 2.29 -4.61 10.67
CA ILE A 57 1.03 -4.09 10.14
C ILE A 57 -0.16 -4.51 11.01
N TYR A 58 -0.24 -5.80 11.35
CA TYR A 58 -1.37 -6.35 12.11
C TYR A 58 -1.11 -6.44 13.62
N LYS A 59 0.14 -6.28 14.07
CA LYS A 59 0.44 -6.09 15.50
C LYS A 59 0.00 -4.72 15.98
N ASN A 60 0.09 -3.70 15.13
CA ASN A 60 -0.32 -2.32 15.42
C ASN A 60 -1.59 -1.94 14.64
N LYS A 61 -2.69 -2.69 14.82
CA LYS A 61 -3.93 -2.54 14.00
C LYS A 61 -4.52 -1.12 13.93
N GLN A 62 -4.17 -0.24 14.87
CA GLN A 62 -4.64 1.15 14.90
C GLN A 62 -3.93 2.04 13.87
N LYS A 63 -2.81 1.61 13.28
CA LYS A 63 -2.04 2.42 12.33
C LYS A 63 -2.22 1.92 10.90
N ALA A 64 -2.48 2.83 9.99
CA ALA A 64 -2.28 2.56 8.57
C ALA A 64 -0.79 2.28 8.29
N THR A 65 -0.48 1.50 7.27
CA THR A 65 0.90 1.20 6.89
C THR A 65 1.17 1.62 5.47
N MET A 66 2.13 2.51 5.27
CA MET A 66 2.66 2.81 3.95
C MET A 66 3.71 1.77 3.58
N ILE A 67 3.57 1.19 2.39
CA ILE A 67 4.57 0.32 1.77
C ILE A 67 5.11 1.01 0.53
N ILE A 68 6.44 1.12 0.43
CA ILE A 68 7.14 1.60 -0.76
C ILE A 68 7.98 0.46 -1.34
N PHE A 69 7.67 0.06 -2.56
CA PHE A 69 8.48 -0.85 -3.37
C PHE A 69 9.40 -0.01 -4.27
N SER A 70 10.56 0.37 -3.74
CA SER A 70 11.53 1.20 -4.47
C SER A 70 12.34 0.36 -5.46
N GLN A 71 12.42 0.81 -6.71
CA GLN A 71 13.42 0.36 -7.68
C GLN A 71 14.71 1.18 -7.51
N ASP A 72 15.83 0.74 -8.11
CA ASP A 72 17.14 1.42 -8.03
C ASP A 72 16.98 2.92 -8.38
N ARG A 73 17.19 3.81 -7.40
CA ARG A 73 16.86 5.26 -7.47
C ARG A 73 17.82 6.07 -8.36
N LYS A 74 18.44 5.42 -9.36
CA LYS A 74 19.52 6.00 -10.16
C LYS A 74 19.06 6.94 -11.28
N SER A 75 17.75 7.17 -11.47
CA SER A 75 17.25 8.18 -12.41
C SER A 75 16.43 9.28 -11.71
N GLU A 76 16.71 10.53 -12.07
CA GLU A 76 15.92 11.72 -11.74
C GLU A 76 14.58 11.69 -12.49
N SER A 77 13.71 10.77 -12.11
CA SER A 77 12.35 10.69 -12.65
C SER A 77 11.35 11.36 -11.70
N ALA A 78 10.20 11.80 -12.22
CA ALA A 78 9.08 12.31 -11.42
C ALA A 78 8.66 11.32 -10.31
N ALA A 79 8.85 10.02 -10.53
CA ALA A 79 8.62 8.98 -9.53
C ALA A 79 9.55 9.12 -8.31
N THR A 80 10.82 9.48 -8.50
CA THR A 80 11.78 9.70 -7.40
C THR A 80 11.33 10.85 -6.49
N GLY A 81 10.85 11.96 -7.07
CA GLY A 81 10.29 13.09 -6.33
C GLY A 81 9.05 12.71 -5.53
N PHE A 82 8.15 11.92 -6.13
CA PHE A 82 6.96 11.39 -5.46
C PHE A 82 7.30 10.55 -4.22
N TYR A 83 8.23 9.60 -4.32
CA TYR A 83 8.62 8.77 -3.17
C TYR A 83 9.33 9.58 -2.08
N TYR A 84 10.15 10.58 -2.45
CA TYR A 84 10.76 11.48 -1.47
C TYR A 84 9.70 12.30 -0.72
N ASN A 85 8.68 12.78 -1.42
CA ASN A 85 7.53 13.46 -0.80
C ASN A 85 6.80 12.51 0.16
N ALA A 86 6.55 11.27 -0.24
CA ALA A 86 5.91 10.27 0.61
C ALA A 86 6.70 10.00 1.90
N GLU A 87 8.03 9.86 1.80
CA GLU A 87 8.89 9.69 2.96
C GLU A 87 8.85 10.92 3.89
N ASN A 88 8.77 12.13 3.35
CA ASN A 88 8.64 13.35 4.14
C ASN A 88 7.28 13.49 4.83
N LEU A 89 6.19 13.14 4.14
CA LEU A 89 4.86 13.09 4.75
C LEU A 89 4.82 12.02 5.85
N TYR A 90 5.45 10.86 5.66
CA TYR A 90 5.59 9.88 6.74
C TYR A 90 6.30 10.46 7.95
N LYS A 91 7.40 11.21 7.79
CA LYS A 91 8.07 11.88 8.92
C LYS A 91 7.12 12.85 9.65
N LYS A 92 6.26 13.56 8.92
CA LYS A 92 5.24 14.48 9.47
C LYS A 92 4.11 13.74 10.22
N TYR A 93 3.73 12.54 9.77
CA TYR A 93 2.61 11.75 10.31
C TYR A 93 3.06 10.42 10.96
N ASN A 94 4.30 10.33 11.45
CA ASN A 94 4.91 9.07 11.93
C ASN A 94 4.18 8.41 13.12
N THR A 95 3.38 9.19 13.85
CA THR A 95 2.56 8.67 14.95
C THR A 95 1.36 7.88 14.45
N SER A 96 0.83 8.20 13.28
CA SER A 96 -0.36 7.53 12.69
C SER A 96 -0.03 6.42 11.71
N TYR A 97 1.20 6.39 11.17
CA TYR A 97 1.60 5.44 10.15
C TYR A 97 2.73 4.52 10.60
N ASN A 98 2.73 3.29 10.11
CA ASN A 98 3.96 2.52 9.95
C ASN A 98 4.53 2.74 8.54
N LEU A 99 5.84 2.60 8.38
CA LEU A 99 6.51 2.61 7.07
C LEU A 99 7.27 1.31 6.87
N ILE A 100 7.05 0.68 5.72
CA ILE A 100 7.85 -0.44 5.21
C ILE A 100 8.41 -0.05 3.85
N VAL A 101 9.74 -0.04 3.73
CA VAL A 101 10.44 0.18 2.45
C VAL A 101 11.06 -1.13 2.00
N ARG A 102 10.81 -1.51 0.74
CA ARG A 102 11.35 -2.70 0.09
C ARG A 102 12.19 -2.29 -1.12
N ASN A 103 13.42 -2.79 -1.15
CA ASN A 103 14.30 -2.62 -2.28
C ASN A 103 14.05 -3.75 -3.30
N GLU A 104 13.49 -3.40 -4.46
CA GLU A 104 13.17 -4.34 -5.53
C GLU A 104 14.38 -4.69 -6.42
N VAL A 105 15.57 -4.11 -6.17
CA VAL A 105 16.80 -4.54 -6.84
C VAL A 105 17.19 -5.97 -6.44
N SER A 106 16.85 -6.36 -5.21
CA SER A 106 17.08 -7.71 -4.70
C SER A 106 15.84 -8.14 -3.89
N PRO A 107 14.75 -8.52 -4.56
CA PRO A 107 13.51 -8.88 -3.86
C PRO A 107 13.75 -10.13 -2.99
N PRO A 108 13.03 -10.25 -1.86
CA PRO A 108 13.17 -11.40 -0.96
C PRO A 108 12.77 -12.70 -1.64
N ASP A 109 13.58 -13.75 -1.48
CA ASP A 109 13.25 -15.09 -1.92
C ASP A 109 12.58 -15.89 -0.79
N TYR A 110 11.24 -15.90 -0.78
CA TYR A 110 10.48 -16.65 0.22
C TYR A 110 10.48 -18.14 -0.08
N ILE A 111 11.07 -18.99 0.75
CA ILE A 111 11.10 -20.45 0.53
C ILE A 111 9.69 -21.04 0.26
N GLN A 112 8.68 -20.53 0.95
CA GLN A 112 7.30 -21.02 0.86
C GLN A 112 6.57 -20.44 -0.35
N TYR A 113 6.05 -21.33 -1.21
CA TYR A 113 5.36 -20.94 -2.46
C TYR A 113 4.20 -19.96 -2.25
N TYR A 114 3.41 -20.14 -1.18
CA TYR A 114 2.29 -19.24 -0.89
C TYR A 114 2.75 -17.84 -0.48
N ASP A 115 3.88 -17.70 0.21
CA ASP A 115 4.45 -16.40 0.58
C ASP A 115 5.02 -15.72 -0.68
N LYS A 116 5.65 -16.47 -1.60
CA LYS A 116 6.07 -15.95 -2.92
C LYS A 116 4.91 -15.33 -3.69
N VAL A 117 3.78 -16.03 -3.75
CA VAL A 117 2.60 -15.55 -4.49
C VAL A 117 1.94 -14.38 -3.80
N ALA A 118 1.80 -14.41 -2.47
CA ALA A 118 1.28 -13.28 -1.71
C ALA A 118 2.13 -12.01 -1.90
N TYR A 119 3.46 -12.14 -1.82
CA TYR A 119 4.37 -11.02 -2.05
C TYR A 119 4.29 -10.49 -3.48
N LYS A 120 4.28 -11.39 -4.48
CA LYS A 120 4.17 -11.00 -5.89
C LYS A 120 2.90 -10.19 -6.13
N ASP A 121 1.75 -10.70 -5.68
CA ASP A 121 0.46 -10.04 -5.89
C ASP A 121 0.37 -8.73 -5.10
N LEU A 122 0.85 -8.70 -3.86
CA LEU A 122 0.95 -7.46 -3.08
C LEU A 122 1.77 -6.40 -3.83
N ARG A 123 2.94 -6.78 -4.33
CA ARG A 123 3.81 -5.86 -5.09
C ARG A 123 3.13 -5.34 -6.35
N GLU A 124 2.55 -6.24 -7.14
CA GLU A 124 1.90 -5.92 -8.40
C GLU A 124 0.75 -4.93 -8.21
N TYR A 125 -0.12 -5.18 -7.23
CA TYR A 125 -1.26 -4.31 -6.96
C TYR A 125 -0.91 -3.03 -6.20
N CYS A 126 0.20 -3.02 -5.45
CA CYS A 126 0.70 -1.80 -4.76
C CYS A 126 1.35 -0.81 -5.74
N SER A 127 1.72 -1.25 -6.95
CA SER A 127 2.23 -0.40 -8.05
C SER A 127 3.30 0.63 -7.63
N GLY A 128 4.18 0.25 -6.68
CA GLY A 128 5.28 1.10 -6.17
C GLY A 128 5.01 1.76 -4.82
N LEU A 129 3.81 2.30 -4.57
CA LEU A 129 3.41 2.81 -3.26
C LEU A 129 1.93 2.53 -2.99
N CYS A 130 1.67 1.97 -1.81
CA CYS A 130 0.32 1.77 -1.32
C CYS A 130 0.21 2.05 0.17
N ILE A 131 -1.00 2.35 0.61
CA ILE A 131 -1.38 2.53 2.01
C ILE A 131 -2.34 1.40 2.37
N LEU A 132 -1.94 0.59 3.35
CA LEU A 132 -2.75 -0.49 3.88
C LEU A 132 -3.49 -0.02 5.12
N ASN A 133 -4.80 -0.31 5.17
CA ASN A 133 -5.60 -0.15 6.36
C ASN A 133 -5.91 -1.54 6.96
N PRO A 134 -5.25 -1.94 8.06
CA PRO A 134 -5.44 -3.25 8.67
C PRO A 134 -6.77 -3.38 9.44
N SER A 135 -7.54 -2.31 9.61
CA SER A 135 -8.84 -2.36 10.30
C SER A 135 -9.95 -2.96 9.42
N ASN A 136 -9.85 -2.77 8.11
CA ASN A 136 -10.81 -3.23 7.11
C ASN A 136 -10.16 -4.03 5.99
N ASP A 137 -8.89 -4.43 6.14
CA ASP A 137 -8.08 -5.15 5.15
C ASP A 137 -8.11 -4.51 3.76
N THR A 138 -8.07 -3.17 3.68
CA THR A 138 -8.05 -2.46 2.39
C THR A 138 -6.68 -1.93 2.03
N MET A 139 -6.47 -1.75 0.73
CA MET A 139 -5.26 -1.18 0.15
C MET A 139 -5.62 -0.07 -0.81
N PHE A 140 -5.08 1.12 -0.57
CA PHE A 140 -5.13 2.25 -1.49
C PHE A 140 -3.82 2.35 -2.26
N THR A 141 -3.90 2.58 -3.56
CA THR A 141 -2.75 2.86 -4.44
C THR A 141 -3.13 3.87 -5.50
N PHE A 142 -2.16 4.63 -6.00
CA PHE A 142 -2.34 5.37 -7.24
C PHE A 142 -2.19 4.46 -8.46
N LYS A 143 -2.92 4.75 -9.55
CA LYS A 143 -2.79 3.98 -10.81
C LYS A 143 -1.55 4.37 -11.61
N ARG A 144 -1.11 5.61 -11.43
CA ARG A 144 0.06 6.22 -12.07
C ARG A 144 0.63 7.27 -11.12
N ILE A 145 1.89 7.62 -11.32
CA ILE A 145 2.55 8.67 -10.56
C ILE A 145 2.74 9.86 -11.51
N THR A 146 1.89 10.87 -11.37
CA THR A 146 2.03 12.17 -12.04
C THR A 146 2.03 13.31 -11.02
N ASN A 147 1.98 14.56 -11.49
CA ASN A 147 1.96 15.72 -10.59
C ASN A 147 0.71 15.76 -9.71
N SER A 148 -0.47 15.42 -10.24
CA SER A 148 -1.70 15.44 -9.46
C SER A 148 -1.70 14.40 -8.34
N GLU A 149 -1.16 13.20 -8.58
CA GLU A 149 -0.98 12.20 -7.51
C GLU A 149 0.05 12.65 -6.46
N SER A 150 1.08 13.37 -6.88
CA SER A 150 2.10 13.94 -5.97
C SER A 150 1.50 15.02 -5.06
N GLU A 151 0.65 15.89 -5.60
CA GLU A 151 -0.08 16.93 -4.85
C GLU A 151 -1.14 16.33 -3.93
N ALA A 152 -1.84 15.28 -4.39
CA ALA A 152 -2.88 14.62 -3.63
C ALA A 152 -2.37 13.78 -2.45
N LEU A 153 -1.08 13.46 -2.44
CA LEU A 153 -0.45 12.60 -1.44
C LEU A 153 -0.71 13.11 -0.01
N GLU A 154 -0.62 14.42 0.22
CA GLU A 154 -0.87 14.97 1.56
C GLU A 154 -2.34 14.79 2.00
N ALA A 155 -3.30 15.00 1.10
CA ALA A 155 -4.71 14.79 1.40
C ALA A 155 -5.01 13.32 1.74
N VAL A 156 -4.39 12.38 1.02
CA VAL A 156 -4.47 10.95 1.33
C VAL A 156 -3.88 10.67 2.72
N PHE A 157 -2.73 11.26 3.06
CA PHE A 157 -2.11 11.09 4.38
C PHE A 157 -2.95 11.67 5.53
N GLN A 158 -3.67 12.75 5.30
CA GLN A 158 -4.56 13.31 6.31
C GLN A 158 -5.74 12.38 6.61
N GLN A 159 -6.24 11.65 5.60
CA GLN A 159 -7.37 10.75 5.76
C GLN A 159 -7.07 9.53 6.64
N TYR A 160 -5.91 8.88 6.47
CA TYR A 160 -5.57 7.70 7.30
C TYR A 160 -4.78 8.05 8.58
N LYS A 161 -4.71 9.34 8.94
CA LYS A 161 -4.20 9.79 10.24
C LYS A 161 -5.14 9.40 11.39
N GLN A 162 -6.44 9.28 11.10
CA GLN A 162 -7.55 9.17 12.06
C GLN A 162 -7.52 7.90 12.90
#